data_AF-A0A1I5PAT1-F1
#
_entry.id   AF-A0A1I5PAT1-F1
#
_cell.length_a   1.000
_cell.length_b   1.000
_cell.length_c   1.000
_cell.angle_alpha   90.00
_cell.angle_beta   90.00
_cell.angle_gamma   90.00
#
_symmetry.space_group_name_H-M   'P 1'
#
loop_
_entity.id
_entity.type
_entity.pdbx_description
1 polymer ?
#
loop_
_entity_poly.entity_id
_entity_poly.type
_entity_poly.pdbx_seq_one_letter_code
_entity_poly.pdbx_strand_id
1 'polypeptide(L)'
;MAKPTPKALDPRYHAKIAEAVKTIRAEKAEKGLKKTEATTTEVHEKVKGSWRDFGPAFALVMERLRQEEALATQVPEMPEEVADMANRLWQLAYRSSDAAAAEARHAHAAKEQDLRDENVQLTEALVKLEDERDTALEIAEKEKSGHEEALQELAAVKREFEALKQRRRGQAEVMWRLRALHRQAAPDEASTNGSGRPGNRADAHATENLPLA
;
A
#
# COMPACT_ATOMS: atom_id res chain seq x y z
N MET A 1 -66.23 -2.42 -24.08
CA MET A 1 -64.93 -1.84 -24.50
C MET A 1 -64.10 -1.60 -23.24
N ALA A 2 -62.99 -2.31 -23.07
CA ALA A 2 -62.11 -2.13 -21.90
C ALA A 2 -61.40 -0.78 -22.01
N LYS A 3 -61.48 0.05 -20.96
CA LYS A 3 -60.72 1.31 -20.90
C LYS A 3 -59.23 0.95 -20.85
N PRO A 4 -58.36 1.55 -21.69
CA PRO A 4 -56.93 1.30 -21.63
C PRO A 4 -56.41 1.64 -20.23
N THR A 5 -55.74 0.69 -19.59
CA THR A 5 -55.06 0.91 -18.32
C THR A 5 -54.03 2.02 -18.51
N PRO A 6 -54.08 3.12 -17.74
CA PRO A 6 -53.11 4.19 -17.86
C PRO A 6 -51.71 3.64 -17.61
N LYS A 7 -50.73 4.03 -18.43
CA LYS A 7 -49.31 3.73 -18.18
C LYS A 7 -48.99 4.15 -16.74
N ALA A 8 -48.29 3.29 -16.00
CA ALA A 8 -47.79 3.62 -14.67
C ALA A 8 -46.86 4.84 -14.82
N LEU A 9 -47.36 6.01 -14.40
CA LEU A 9 -46.59 7.25 -14.39
C LEU A 9 -45.54 7.16 -13.29
N ASP A 10 -44.38 7.78 -13.55
CA ASP A 10 -43.24 7.80 -12.63
C ASP A 10 -43.69 8.34 -11.25
N PRO A 11 -43.42 7.63 -10.13
CA PRO A 11 -43.69 8.11 -8.78
C PRO A 11 -43.14 9.51 -8.49
N ARG A 12 -42.02 9.89 -9.13
CA ARG A 12 -41.42 11.22 -9.02
C ARG A 12 -42.31 12.32 -9.61
N TYR A 13 -43.10 12.00 -10.63
CA TYR A 13 -44.05 12.94 -11.24
C TYR A 13 -45.24 13.20 -10.32
N HIS A 14 -45.74 12.17 -9.63
CA HIS A 14 -46.80 12.32 -8.62
C HIS A 14 -46.34 13.17 -7.43
N ALA A 15 -45.09 13.01 -6.97
CA ALA A 15 -44.51 13.83 -5.92
C ALA A 15 -44.45 15.32 -6.30
N LYS A 16 -44.01 15.65 -7.52
CA LYS A 16 -44.00 17.02 -8.05
C LYS A 16 -45.39 17.66 -8.11
N ILE A 17 -46.39 16.89 -8.53
CA ILE A 17 -47.79 17.36 -8.56
C ILE A 17 -48.28 17.61 -7.12
N ALA A 18 -47.97 16.72 -6.17
CA ALA A 18 -48.36 16.88 -4.77
C ALA A 18 -47.70 18.13 -4.12
N GLU A 19 -46.42 18.38 -4.38
CA GLU A 19 -45.73 19.60 -3.94
C GLU A 19 -46.34 20.87 -4.56
N ALA A 20 -46.64 20.85 -5.86
CA ALA A 20 -47.31 21.96 -6.53
C ALA A 20 -48.70 22.24 -5.93
N VAL A 21 -49.48 21.19 -5.63
CA VAL A 21 -50.77 21.33 -4.93
C VAL A 21 -50.60 21.95 -3.56
N LYS A 22 -49.63 21.48 -2.76
CA LYS A 22 -49.35 22.02 -1.41
C LYS A 22 -48.95 23.50 -1.45
N THR A 23 -48.04 23.87 -2.35
CA THR A 23 -47.60 25.27 -2.50
C THR A 23 -48.74 26.18 -2.94
N ILE A 24 -49.58 25.76 -3.91
CA ILE A 24 -50.73 26.55 -4.36
C ILE A 24 -51.77 26.70 -3.24
N ARG A 25 -52.04 25.64 -2.48
CA ARG A 25 -52.95 25.72 -1.32
C ARG A 25 -52.42 26.69 -0.25
N ALA A 26 -51.12 26.65 0.06
CA ALA A 26 -50.48 27.56 0.99
C ALA A 26 -50.54 29.03 0.50
N GLU A 27 -50.21 29.27 -0.76
CA GLU A 27 -50.28 30.61 -1.39
C GLU A 27 -51.71 31.17 -1.40
N LYS A 28 -52.73 30.31 -1.58
CA LYS A 28 -54.14 30.74 -1.54
C LYS A 28 -54.64 31.01 -0.12
N ALA A 29 -54.19 30.21 0.85
CA ALA A 29 -54.50 30.41 2.25
C ALA A 29 -53.90 31.73 2.77
N GLU A 30 -52.65 32.02 2.42
CA GLU A 30 -51.97 33.28 2.76
C GLU A 30 -52.68 34.50 2.14
N LYS A 31 -53.21 34.36 0.93
CA LYS A 31 -54.00 35.41 0.25
C LYS A 31 -55.45 35.52 0.73
N GLY A 32 -55.88 34.74 1.72
CA GLY A 32 -57.24 34.79 2.27
C GLY A 32 -58.34 34.46 1.26
N LEU A 33 -58.03 33.71 0.20
CA LEU A 33 -58.98 33.37 -0.85
C LEU A 33 -60.02 32.37 -0.34
N LYS A 34 -61.32 32.64 -0.56
CA LYS A 34 -62.45 31.79 -0.14
C LYS A 34 -62.43 30.36 -0.72
N LYS A 35 -61.67 30.12 -1.79
CA LYS A 35 -61.44 28.79 -2.37
C LYS A 35 -59.97 28.43 -2.18
N THR A 36 -59.71 27.55 -1.23
CA THR A 36 -58.37 27.04 -0.91
C THR A 36 -57.94 25.88 -1.83
N GLU A 37 -58.86 25.33 -2.63
CA GLU A 37 -58.53 24.24 -3.55
C GLU A 37 -57.66 24.73 -4.73
N ALA A 38 -56.58 23.98 -5.00
CA ALA A 38 -55.72 24.20 -6.15
C ALA A 38 -56.47 23.78 -7.42
N THR A 39 -56.53 24.65 -8.43
CA THR A 39 -57.21 24.30 -9.69
C THR A 39 -56.28 23.51 -10.60
N THR A 40 -56.86 22.65 -11.44
CA THR A 40 -56.13 21.79 -12.39
C THR A 40 -55.19 22.59 -13.30
N THR A 41 -55.58 23.81 -13.70
CA THR A 41 -54.80 24.71 -14.54
C THR A 41 -53.59 25.30 -13.81
N GLU A 42 -53.75 25.74 -12.57
CA GLU A 42 -52.66 26.32 -11.77
C GLU A 42 -51.57 25.28 -11.45
N VAL A 43 -51.98 24.05 -11.13
CA VAL A 43 -51.05 22.97 -10.82
C VAL A 43 -50.32 22.52 -12.08
N HIS A 44 -50.99 22.50 -13.23
CA HIS A 44 -50.38 22.20 -14.52
C HIS A 44 -49.33 23.26 -14.92
N GLU A 45 -49.62 24.55 -14.71
CA GLU A 45 -48.70 25.65 -15.00
C GLU A 45 -47.40 25.59 -14.19
N LYS A 46 -47.46 25.13 -12.93
CA LYS A 46 -46.25 24.93 -12.10
C LYS A 46 -45.45 23.69 -12.48
N VAL A 47 -46.12 22.57 -12.79
CA VAL A 47 -45.44 21.29 -13.07
C VAL A 47 -44.90 21.22 -14.51
N LYS A 48 -45.49 21.97 -15.45
CA LYS A 48 -45.12 22.07 -16.88
C LYS A 48 -44.96 20.71 -17.56
N GLY A 49 -46.08 20.02 -17.80
CA GLY A 49 -46.12 18.69 -18.42
C GLY A 49 -47.10 18.57 -19.60
N SER A 50 -47.31 17.33 -20.07
CA SER A 50 -48.34 17.01 -21.05
C SER A 50 -49.71 16.91 -20.36
N TRP A 51 -50.72 17.63 -20.88
CA TRP A 51 -52.11 17.53 -20.40
C TRP A 51 -52.66 16.10 -20.42
N ARG A 52 -52.16 15.25 -21.34
CA ARG A 52 -52.61 13.87 -21.50
C ARG A 52 -52.23 12.97 -20.33
N ASP A 53 -51.08 13.23 -19.73
CA ASP A 53 -50.52 12.45 -18.62
C ASP A 53 -50.81 13.12 -17.27
N PHE A 54 -50.93 14.46 -17.27
CA PHE A 54 -51.22 15.25 -16.08
C PHE A 54 -52.62 14.98 -15.51
N GLY A 55 -53.67 14.95 -16.35
CA GLY A 55 -55.05 14.80 -15.89
C GLY A 55 -55.28 13.57 -15.00
N PRO A 56 -54.89 12.36 -15.45
CA PRO A 56 -54.97 11.14 -14.64
C PRO A 56 -54.10 11.19 -13.37
N ALA A 57 -52.88 11.71 -13.44
CA ALA A 57 -51.99 11.82 -12.28
C ALA A 57 -52.51 12.79 -11.21
N PHE A 58 -53.04 13.95 -11.64
CA PHE A 58 -53.62 14.94 -10.75
C PHE A 58 -54.84 14.39 -9.99
N ALA A 59 -55.71 13.63 -10.69
CA ALA A 59 -56.86 12.98 -10.06
C ALA A 59 -56.42 12.00 -8.96
N LEU A 60 -55.42 11.15 -9.24
CA LEU A 60 -54.87 10.20 -8.26
C LEU A 60 -54.22 10.90 -7.06
N VAL A 61 -53.46 11.97 -7.27
CA VAL A 61 -52.84 12.74 -6.18
C VAL A 61 -53.90 13.42 -5.32
N MET A 62 -54.92 14.01 -5.92
CA MET A 62 -56.02 14.63 -5.18
C MET A 62 -56.86 13.61 -4.40
N GLU A 63 -57.06 12.41 -4.95
CA GLU A 63 -57.71 11.32 -4.23
C GLU A 63 -56.88 10.86 -3.03
N ARG A 64 -55.57 10.68 -3.19
CA ARG A 64 -54.66 10.34 -2.08
C ARG A 64 -54.65 11.40 -1.00
N LEU A 65 -54.55 12.68 -1.36
CA LEU A 65 -54.59 13.77 -0.39
C LEU A 65 -55.94 13.81 0.36
N ARG A 66 -57.06 13.57 -0.33
CA ARG A 66 -58.37 13.47 0.32
C ARG A 66 -58.48 12.26 1.24
N GLN A 67 -57.90 11.12 0.86
CA GLN A 67 -57.84 9.94 1.71
C GLN A 67 -56.97 10.21 2.94
N GLU A 68 -55.80 10.85 2.79
CA GLU A 68 -54.93 11.24 3.90
C GLU A 68 -55.63 12.24 4.84
N GLU A 69 -56.34 13.24 4.31
CA GLU A 69 -57.13 14.19 5.10
C GLU A 69 -58.30 13.51 5.83
N ALA A 70 -59.00 12.60 5.14
CA ALA A 70 -60.09 11.82 5.74
C ALA A 70 -59.57 10.90 6.84
N LEU A 71 -58.44 10.24 6.61
CA LEU A 71 -57.76 9.41 7.61
C LEU A 71 -57.29 10.26 8.79
N ALA A 72 -56.69 11.42 8.54
CA ALA A 72 -56.28 12.35 9.59
C ALA A 72 -57.45 12.85 10.45
N THR A 73 -58.64 12.98 9.86
CA THR A 73 -59.87 13.35 10.58
C THR A 73 -60.48 12.15 11.34
N GLN A 74 -60.20 10.92 10.90
CA GLN A 74 -60.69 9.68 11.51
C GLN A 74 -59.73 9.10 12.56
N VAL A 75 -58.51 9.61 12.68
CA VAL A 75 -57.57 9.22 13.73
C VAL A 75 -58.14 9.76 15.06
N PRO A 76 -58.53 8.89 15.99
CA PRO A 76 -58.96 9.32 17.32
C PRO A 76 -57.83 10.14 17.96
N GLU A 77 -58.17 11.23 18.66
CA GLU A 77 -57.18 11.97 19.44
C GLU A 77 -56.48 10.98 20.38
N MET A 78 -55.16 10.86 20.22
CA MET A 78 -54.33 10.02 21.07
C MET A 78 -54.47 10.53 22.51
N PRO A 79 -54.83 9.67 23.48
CA PRO A 79 -54.90 10.09 24.87
C PRO A 79 -53.57 10.72 25.30
N GLU A 80 -53.65 11.85 26.01
CA GLU A 80 -52.49 12.65 26.40
C GLU A 80 -51.44 11.80 27.13
N GLU A 81 -51.87 10.86 27.97
CA GLU A 81 -51.02 9.90 28.68
C GLU A 81 -50.20 9.00 27.73
N VAL A 82 -50.80 8.56 26.62
CA VAL A 82 -50.12 7.73 25.60
C VAL A 82 -49.14 8.59 24.81
N ALA A 83 -49.52 9.83 24.47
CA ALA A 83 -48.64 10.78 23.81
C ALA A 83 -47.40 11.10 24.64
N ASP A 84 -47.59 11.35 25.94
CA ASP A 84 -46.52 11.61 26.90
C ASP A 84 -45.61 10.39 27.08
N MET A 85 -46.18 9.19 27.17
CA MET A 85 -45.40 7.96 27.25
C MET A 85 -44.58 7.75 25.97
N ALA A 86 -45.17 7.95 24.79
CA ALA A 86 -44.47 7.84 23.51
C ALA A 86 -43.34 8.87 23.40
N ASN A 87 -43.57 10.12 23.81
CA ASN A 87 -42.55 11.16 23.85
C ASN A 87 -41.40 10.80 24.79
N ARG A 88 -41.70 10.27 25.99
CA ARG A 88 -40.66 9.83 26.95
C ARG A 88 -39.84 8.67 26.39
N LEU A 89 -40.49 7.67 25.78
CA LEU A 89 -39.80 6.55 25.14
C LEU A 89 -38.91 7.02 24.00
N TRP A 90 -39.40 7.95 23.18
CA TRP A 90 -38.62 8.53 22.09
C TRP A 90 -37.40 9.31 22.59
N GLN A 91 -37.57 10.15 23.61
CA GLN A 91 -36.47 10.88 24.23
C GLN A 91 -35.43 9.94 24.84
N LEU A 92 -35.86 8.86 25.49
CA LEU A 92 -34.97 7.84 26.03
C LEU A 92 -34.17 7.16 24.92
N ALA A 93 -34.86 6.69 23.87
CA ALA A 93 -34.25 6.03 22.72
C ALA A 93 -33.25 6.95 22.01
N TYR A 94 -33.60 8.22 21.84
CA TYR A 94 -32.71 9.22 21.24
C TYR A 94 -31.45 9.43 22.09
N ARG A 95 -31.58 9.61 23.41
CA ARG A 95 -30.43 9.77 24.30
C ARG A 95 -29.53 8.53 24.33
N SER A 96 -30.11 7.32 24.37
CA SER A 96 -29.32 6.09 24.32
C SER A 96 -28.60 5.92 22.98
N SER A 97 -29.25 6.29 21.88
CA SER A 97 -28.63 6.26 20.55
C SER A 97 -27.50 7.27 20.43
N ASP A 98 -27.67 8.48 20.98
CA ASP A 98 -26.65 9.51 20.92
C ASP A 98 -25.43 9.15 21.79
N ALA A 99 -25.66 8.59 22.98
CA ALA A 99 -24.59 8.05 23.83
C ALA A 99 -23.79 6.94 23.11
N ALA A 100 -24.49 5.97 22.50
CA ALA A 100 -23.84 4.90 21.74
C ALA A 100 -23.07 5.44 20.52
N ALA A 101 -23.62 6.45 19.83
CA ALA A 101 -22.93 7.10 18.72
C ALA A 101 -21.69 7.88 19.18
N ALA A 102 -21.75 8.55 20.32
CA ALA A 102 -20.61 9.23 20.92
C ALA A 102 -19.50 8.24 21.30
N GLU A 103 -19.85 7.13 21.97
CA GLU A 103 -18.91 6.05 22.29
C GLU A 103 -18.26 5.46 21.04
N ALA A 104 -19.05 5.20 19.98
CA ALA A 104 -18.52 4.70 18.71
C ALA A 104 -17.53 5.69 18.06
N ARG A 105 -17.81 7.00 18.11
CA ARG A 105 -16.88 8.03 17.62
C ARG A 105 -15.58 8.05 18.43
N HIS A 106 -15.66 7.95 19.75
CA HIS A 106 -14.48 7.91 20.61
C HIS A 106 -13.65 6.64 20.36
N ALA A 107 -14.29 5.48 20.26
CA ALA A 107 -13.62 4.22 19.95
C ALA A 107 -12.95 4.26 18.57
N HIS A 108 -13.60 4.88 17.58
CA HIS A 108 -13.03 5.07 16.25
C HIS A 108 -11.82 6.01 16.28
N ALA A 109 -11.91 7.15 16.97
CA ALA A 109 -10.82 8.09 17.12
C ALA A 109 -9.60 7.46 17.83
N ALA A 110 -9.83 6.64 18.86
CA ALA A 110 -8.75 5.89 19.53
C ALA A 110 -8.06 4.92 18.56
N LYS A 111 -8.82 4.12 17.81
CA LYS A 111 -8.26 3.20 16.80
C LYS A 111 -7.50 3.93 15.69
N GLU A 112 -8.01 5.07 15.22
CA GLU A 112 -7.28 5.89 14.24
C GLU A 112 -5.95 6.38 14.81
N GLN A 113 -5.92 6.75 16.07
CA GLN A 113 -4.70 7.19 16.73
C GLN A 113 -3.71 6.04 16.89
N ASP A 114 -4.16 4.88 17.34
CA ASP A 114 -3.33 3.67 17.43
C ASP A 114 -2.70 3.31 16.07
N LEU A 115 -3.50 3.36 15.00
CA LEU A 115 -3.02 3.09 13.63
C LEU A 115 -2.03 4.15 13.14
N ARG A 116 -2.22 5.42 13.51
CA ARG A 116 -1.25 6.49 13.18
C ARG A 116 0.06 6.27 13.91
N ASP A 117 0.01 5.92 15.18
CA ASP A 117 1.20 5.67 16.00
C ASP A 117 1.96 4.43 15.49
N GLU A 118 1.24 3.35 15.14
CA GLU A 118 1.83 2.16 14.49
C GLU A 118 2.47 2.53 13.14
N ASN A 119 1.81 3.36 12.33
CA ASN A 119 2.36 3.80 11.05
C ASN A 119 3.66 4.56 11.23
N VAL A 120 3.71 5.51 12.18
CA VAL A 120 4.93 6.25 12.52
C VAL A 120 6.05 5.29 12.92
N GLN A 121 5.79 4.35 13.84
CA GLN A 121 6.78 3.37 14.27
C GLN A 121 7.31 2.51 13.12
N LEU A 122 6.43 2.03 12.24
CA LEU A 122 6.82 1.25 11.08
C LEU A 122 7.64 2.08 10.09
N THR A 123 7.28 3.34 9.85
CA THR A 123 8.05 4.22 8.97
C THR A 123 9.43 4.51 9.53
N GLU A 124 9.56 4.76 10.84
CA GLU A 124 10.86 4.95 11.50
C GLU A 124 11.72 3.68 11.43
N ALA A 125 11.11 2.50 11.60
CA ALA A 125 11.81 1.23 11.46
C ALA A 125 12.30 0.99 10.03
N LEU A 126 11.47 1.33 9.02
CA LEU A 126 11.86 1.24 7.62
C LEU A 126 13.04 2.14 7.29
N VAL A 127 13.03 3.40 7.73
CA VAL A 127 14.14 4.34 7.50
C VAL A 127 15.44 3.77 8.09
N LYS A 128 15.40 3.24 9.33
CA LYS A 128 16.57 2.61 9.95
C LYS A 128 17.10 1.42 9.15
N LEU A 129 16.20 0.56 8.66
CA LEU A 129 16.60 -0.60 7.84
C LEU A 129 17.16 -0.18 6.48
N GLU A 130 16.66 0.91 5.91
CA GLU A 130 17.20 1.50 4.68
C GLU A 130 18.61 2.06 4.90
N ASP A 131 18.83 2.80 6.00
CA ASP A 131 20.15 3.29 6.38
C ASP A 131 21.14 2.13 6.65
N GLU A 132 20.71 1.09 7.35
CA GLU A 132 21.51 -0.13 7.60
C GLU A 132 21.85 -0.88 6.30
N ARG A 133 20.90 -0.95 5.35
CA ARG A 133 21.15 -1.54 4.03
C ARG A 133 22.18 -0.72 3.26
N ASP A 134 22.04 0.60 3.23
CA ASP A 134 22.91 1.46 2.43
C ASP A 134 24.33 1.47 2.98
N THR A 135 24.49 1.51 4.31
CA THR A 135 25.80 1.35 4.96
C THR A 135 26.44 -0.02 4.67
N ALA A 136 25.67 -1.10 4.69
CA ALA A 136 26.16 -2.43 4.34
C ALA A 136 26.60 -2.53 2.87
N LEU A 137 25.85 -1.90 1.95
CA LEU A 137 26.22 -1.82 0.54
C LEU A 137 27.52 -1.05 0.34
N GLU A 138 27.70 0.10 1.00
CA GLU A 138 28.95 0.86 0.93
C GLU A 138 30.16 0.04 1.43
N ILE A 139 29.99 -0.73 2.51
CA ILE A 139 31.05 -1.61 3.03
C ILE A 139 31.37 -2.70 2.01
N ALA A 140 30.35 -3.36 1.46
CA ALA A 140 30.54 -4.41 0.47
C ALA A 140 31.23 -3.90 -0.80
N GLU A 141 30.90 -2.69 -1.25
CA GLU A 141 31.57 -2.07 -2.41
C GLU A 141 33.05 -1.75 -2.11
N LYS A 142 33.37 -1.21 -0.92
CA LYS A 142 34.75 -0.96 -0.50
C LYS A 142 35.57 -2.25 -0.37
N GLU A 143 34.97 -3.30 0.19
CA GLU A 143 35.62 -4.62 0.29
C GLU A 143 35.85 -5.22 -1.09
N LYS A 144 34.88 -5.08 -2.00
CA LYS A 144 35.03 -5.56 -3.38
C LYS A 144 36.16 -4.83 -4.11
N SER A 145 36.24 -3.50 -4.01
CA SER A 145 37.33 -2.75 -4.65
C SER A 145 38.69 -3.12 -4.06
N GLY A 146 38.79 -3.26 -2.73
CA GLY A 146 40.02 -3.70 -2.06
C GLY A 146 40.43 -5.12 -2.47
N HIS A 147 39.46 -6.02 -2.65
CA HIS A 147 39.72 -7.37 -3.15
C HIS A 147 40.24 -7.37 -4.59
N GLU A 148 39.65 -6.55 -5.47
CA GLU A 148 40.11 -6.38 -6.85
C GLU A 148 41.54 -5.81 -6.91
N GLU A 149 41.87 -4.83 -6.09
CA GLU A 149 43.23 -4.28 -5.94
C GLU A 149 44.22 -5.36 -5.47
N ALA A 150 43.87 -6.11 -4.40
CA ALA A 150 44.72 -7.17 -3.89
C ALA A 150 44.98 -8.29 -4.93
N LEU A 151 43.98 -8.62 -5.74
CA LEU A 151 44.14 -9.56 -6.85
C LEU A 151 45.11 -9.04 -7.93
N GLN A 152 45.06 -7.74 -8.23
CA GLN A 152 46.00 -7.11 -9.18
C GLN A 152 47.43 -7.12 -8.65
N GLU A 153 47.63 -6.78 -7.37
CA GLU A 153 48.94 -6.85 -6.71
C GLU A 153 49.49 -8.27 -6.70
N LEU A 154 48.67 -9.26 -6.34
CA LEU A 154 49.04 -10.66 -6.35
C LEU A 154 49.43 -11.13 -7.77
N ALA A 155 48.72 -10.67 -8.79
CA ALA A 155 49.08 -10.95 -10.18
C ALA A 155 50.42 -10.30 -10.57
N ALA A 156 50.71 -9.07 -10.11
CA ALA A 156 51.97 -8.39 -10.34
C ALA A 156 53.14 -9.13 -9.67
N VAL A 157 53.02 -9.46 -8.38
CA VAL A 157 54.03 -10.20 -7.61
C VAL A 157 54.30 -11.57 -8.24
N LYS A 158 53.27 -12.28 -8.72
CA LYS A 158 53.46 -13.56 -9.43
C LYS A 158 54.29 -13.40 -10.70
N ARG A 159 54.09 -12.32 -11.47
CA ARG A 159 54.90 -12.05 -12.68
C ARG A 159 56.35 -11.75 -12.32
N GLU A 160 56.58 -10.95 -11.29
CA GLU A 160 57.94 -10.65 -10.80
C GLU A 160 58.65 -11.90 -10.30
N PHE A 161 57.96 -12.74 -9.53
CA PHE A 161 58.50 -14.00 -9.04
C PHE A 161 58.91 -14.93 -10.19
N GLU A 162 58.06 -15.09 -11.21
CA GLU A 162 58.40 -15.87 -12.39
C GLU A 162 59.57 -15.24 -13.17
N ALA A 163 59.63 -13.92 -13.31
CA ALA A 163 60.77 -13.24 -13.93
C ALA A 163 62.09 -13.49 -13.17
N LEU A 164 62.08 -13.39 -11.83
CA LEU A 164 63.23 -13.69 -10.98
C LEU A 164 63.64 -15.16 -11.07
N LYS A 165 62.68 -16.08 -11.11
CA LYS A 165 62.91 -17.52 -11.28
C LYS A 165 63.57 -17.82 -12.63
N GLN A 166 63.14 -17.19 -13.71
CA GLN A 166 63.79 -17.31 -15.03
C GLN A 166 65.20 -16.72 -15.03
N ARG A 167 65.40 -15.54 -14.40
CA ARG A 167 66.73 -14.94 -14.25
C ARG A 167 67.69 -15.86 -13.48
N ARG A 168 67.21 -16.48 -12.40
CA ARG A 168 67.99 -17.44 -11.60
C ARG A 168 68.33 -18.70 -12.40
N ARG A 169 67.40 -19.23 -13.20
CA ARG A 169 67.67 -20.35 -14.13
C ARG A 169 68.74 -19.99 -15.15
N GLY A 170 68.65 -18.81 -15.75
CA GLY A 170 69.66 -18.31 -16.69
C GLY A 170 71.04 -18.18 -16.04
N GLN A 171 71.12 -17.64 -14.82
CA GLN A 171 72.38 -17.58 -14.05
C GLN A 171 72.94 -18.97 -13.74
N ALA A 172 72.10 -19.91 -13.32
CA ALA A 172 72.52 -21.29 -13.05
C ALA A 172 73.06 -21.98 -14.32
N GLU A 173 72.44 -21.74 -15.48
CA GLU A 173 72.90 -22.27 -16.76
C GLU A 173 74.25 -21.67 -17.18
N VAL A 174 74.43 -20.35 -17.05
CA VAL A 174 75.72 -19.68 -17.30
C VAL A 174 76.81 -20.25 -16.39
N MET A 175 76.54 -20.40 -15.09
CA MET A 175 77.49 -20.99 -14.15
C MET A 175 77.82 -22.45 -14.47
N TRP A 176 76.82 -23.23 -14.90
CA TRP A 176 77.03 -24.60 -15.35
C TRP A 176 77.93 -24.67 -16.58
N ARG A 177 77.70 -23.81 -17.59
CA ARG A 177 78.54 -23.70 -18.79
C ARG A 177 79.97 -23.26 -18.46
N LEU A 178 80.14 -22.27 -17.59
CA LEU A 178 81.46 -21.81 -17.13
C LEU A 178 82.23 -22.94 -16.42
N ARG A 179 81.57 -23.71 -15.54
CA ARG A 179 82.19 -24.89 -14.91
C ARG A 179 82.57 -25.96 -15.93
N ALA A 180 81.75 -26.20 -16.94
CA ALA A 180 82.04 -27.15 -18.02
C ALA A 180 83.26 -26.70 -18.84
N LEU A 181 83.35 -25.43 -19.22
CA LEU A 181 84.50 -24.87 -19.92
C LEU A 181 85.77 -24.94 -19.06
N HIS A 182 85.68 -24.60 -17.77
CA HIS A 182 86.83 -24.71 -16.86
C HIS A 182 87.32 -26.17 -16.72
N ARG A 183 86.39 -27.13 -16.71
CA ARG A 183 86.72 -28.58 -16.71
C ARG A 183 87.41 -29.03 -18.01
N GLN A 184 87.08 -28.41 -19.16
CA GLN A 184 87.74 -28.70 -20.44
C GLN A 184 89.10 -28.00 -20.59
N ALA A 185 89.28 -26.85 -19.93
CA ALA A 185 90.53 -26.07 -19.95
C ALA A 185 91.59 -26.58 -18.97
N ALA A 186 91.23 -27.49 -18.06
CA ALA A 186 92.18 -28.22 -17.23
C ALA A 186 92.55 -29.55 -17.94
N PRO A 187 93.68 -29.64 -18.67
CA PRO A 187 94.18 -30.93 -19.10
C PRO A 187 94.60 -31.76 -17.88
N ASP A 188 94.46 -33.07 -17.99
CA ASP A 188 94.78 -34.07 -16.98
C ASP A 188 96.09 -33.79 -16.23
N GLU A 189 95.97 -33.38 -14.96
CA GLU A 189 96.90 -33.82 -13.93
C GLU A 189 96.13 -34.53 -12.83
N ALA A 190 96.35 -35.85 -12.78
CA ALA A 190 96.10 -36.77 -11.69
C ALA A 190 94.64 -37.16 -11.37
N SER A 191 94.24 -38.31 -11.93
CA SER A 191 93.41 -39.29 -11.21
C SER A 191 94.25 -40.55 -10.96
N THR A 192 94.86 -40.62 -9.78
CA THR A 192 95.12 -41.89 -9.08
C THR A 192 94.32 -41.89 -7.78
N ASN A 193 93.54 -42.96 -7.60
CA ASN A 193 93.02 -43.52 -6.34
C ASN A 193 92.16 -42.64 -5.41
N GLY A 194 90.96 -43.16 -5.08
CA GLY A 194 90.22 -42.69 -3.92
C GLY A 194 88.79 -43.19 -3.83
N SER A 195 88.64 -44.50 -3.59
CA SER A 195 87.40 -45.08 -3.07
C SER A 195 86.96 -44.37 -1.78
N GLY A 196 85.71 -43.93 -1.72
CA GLY A 196 85.19 -43.22 -0.54
C GLY A 196 83.69 -42.99 -0.59
N ARG A 197 82.93 -44.07 -0.43
CA ARG A 197 81.50 -44.01 -0.08
C ARG A 197 81.39 -43.58 1.40
N PRO A 198 80.62 -42.53 1.70
CA PRO A 198 79.52 -42.66 2.66
C PRO A 198 78.31 -41.86 2.16
N GLY A 199 77.07 -42.04 2.59
CA GLY A 199 76.45 -42.72 3.71
C GLY A 199 75.04 -42.11 3.78
N ASN A 200 74.04 -42.96 3.94
CA ASN A 200 72.66 -42.56 4.19
C ASN A 200 72.59 -41.51 5.31
N ARG A 201 71.78 -40.47 5.11
CA ARG A 201 71.05 -39.85 6.22
C ARG A 201 69.68 -39.39 5.72
N ALA A 202 68.69 -40.15 6.13
CA ALA A 202 67.34 -39.67 6.31
C ALA A 202 67.36 -38.57 7.38
N ASP A 203 66.56 -37.53 7.19
CA ASP A 203 65.90 -36.71 8.21
C ASP A 203 64.87 -35.86 7.44
N ALA A 204 63.57 -36.16 7.49
CA ALA A 204 62.63 -35.92 8.59
C ALA A 204 62.08 -34.47 8.60
N HIS A 205 60.78 -34.37 8.30
CA HIS A 205 59.78 -33.38 8.74
C HIS A 205 60.00 -31.88 8.52
N ALA A 206 59.06 -31.26 7.79
CA ALA A 206 58.14 -30.28 8.37
C ALA A 206 57.06 -29.88 7.34
N THR A 207 55.90 -30.51 7.43
CA THR A 207 54.64 -29.96 6.95
C THR A 207 54.21 -28.89 7.94
N GLU A 208 54.44 -27.61 7.64
CA GLU A 208 53.75 -26.52 8.33
C GLU A 208 52.50 -26.14 7.54
N ASN A 209 51.36 -26.52 8.10
CA ASN A 209 50.06 -25.96 7.79
C ASN A 209 50.10 -24.44 8.04
N LEU A 210 49.83 -23.65 7.01
CA LEU A 210 49.42 -22.26 7.14
C LEU A 210 47.90 -22.18 6.93
N PRO A 211 47.10 -21.90 7.97
CA PRO A 211 45.75 -21.38 7.81
C PRO A 211 45.80 -19.85 7.80
N LEU A 212 45.37 -19.24 6.70
CA LEU A 212 44.97 -17.82 6.65
C LEU A 212 43.67 -17.85 5.83
N ALA A 213 42.51 -17.82 6.50
CA ALA A 213 41.83 -16.64 7.05
C ALA A 213 41.34 -15.74 5.91
#